data_AF-A0A5S3QLA1-F1
#
_entry.id   AF-A0A5S3QLA1-F1
#
_cell.length_a   1.000
_cell.length_b   1.000
_cell.length_c   1.000
_cell.angle_alpha   90.00
_cell.angle_beta   90.00
_cell.angle_gamma   90.00
#
_symmetry.space_group_name_H-M   'P 1'
#
loop_
_entity.id
_entity.type
_entity.pdbx_description
1 polymer ?
#
loop_
_entity_poly.entity_id
_entity_poly.type
_entity_poly.pdbx_seq_one_letter_code
_entity_poly.pdbx_strand_id
1 'polypeptide(L)'
;MMFPLGILPILAILFLFLSFWLTIQVIRQSKSNSHWISLILNGMFLIILLGIFVYGISVNDFTFFAPWIYWILIAAGILVGIVSFIKKDVPGQIMSSGLLLFMAFITLFSIGIILIVLSIIQTIIAIANWKRHGLRIAM
;
A
#
# COMPACT_ATOMS: atom_id res chain seq x y z
N MET A 1 1.22 -27.48 8.69
CA MET A 1 1.98 -26.28 9.11
C MET A 1 1.91 -25.25 7.98
N MET A 2 0.87 -24.41 7.96
CA MET A 2 0.76 -23.31 7.00
C MET A 2 1.72 -22.19 7.44
N PHE A 3 2.70 -21.92 6.58
CA PHE A 3 3.82 -21.00 6.73
C PHE A 3 3.41 -19.55 7.11
N PRO A 4 4.37 -18.72 7.58
CA PRO A 4 4.21 -17.29 7.92
C PRO A 4 3.56 -16.37 6.86
N LEU A 5 3.25 -16.88 5.67
CA LEU A 5 2.69 -16.12 4.55
C LEU A 5 1.28 -15.55 4.82
N GLY A 6 0.50 -16.20 5.70
CA GLY A 6 -0.80 -15.68 6.12
C GLY A 6 -0.74 -14.33 6.85
N ILE A 7 0.45 -13.92 7.32
CA ILE A 7 0.63 -12.62 7.98
C ILE A 7 0.74 -11.46 6.98
N LEU A 8 1.13 -11.75 5.73
CA LEU A 8 1.33 -10.73 4.70
C LEU A 8 0.07 -9.89 4.44
N PRO A 9 -1.11 -10.47 4.15
CA PRO A 9 -2.30 -9.66 3.90
C PRO A 9 -2.71 -8.82 5.13
N ILE A 10 -2.47 -9.33 6.34
CA ILE A 10 -2.73 -8.59 7.59
C ILE A 10 -1.79 -7.39 7.70
N LEU A 11 -0.48 -7.58 7.47
CA LEU A 11 0.51 -6.50 7.47
C LEU A 11 0.20 -5.45 6.41
N ALA A 12 -0.24 -5.86 5.22
CA ALA A 12 -0.62 -4.94 4.16
C ALA A 12 -1.82 -4.06 4.54
N ILE A 13 -2.85 -4.65 5.16
CA ILE A 13 -4.01 -3.89 5.67
C ILE A 13 -3.57 -2.91 6.76
N LEU A 14 -2.70 -3.33 7.67
CA LEU A 14 -2.14 -2.44 8.70
C LEU A 14 -1.34 -1.28 8.08
N PHE A 15 -0.57 -1.53 7.02
CA PHE A 15 0.18 -0.50 6.31
C PHE A 15 -0.77 0.49 5.62
N LEU A 16 -1.83 0.02 4.97
CA LEU A 16 -2.85 0.92 4.39
C LEU A 16 -3.56 1.73 5.47
N PHE A 17 -3.90 1.13 6.60
CA PHE A 17 -4.52 1.86 7.71
C PHE A 17 -3.58 2.93 8.29
N LEU A 18 -2.31 2.59 8.47
CA LEU A 18 -1.27 3.54 8.89
C LEU A 18 -1.13 4.67 7.88
N SER A 19 -1.08 4.35 6.58
CA SER A 19 -1.00 5.35 5.51
C SER A 19 -2.21 6.29 5.51
N PHE A 20 -3.41 5.76 5.68
CA PHE A 20 -4.65 6.54 5.78
C PHE A 20 -4.60 7.51 6.97
N TRP A 21 -4.21 7.00 8.14
CA TRP A 21 -4.04 7.81 9.35
C TRP A 21 -3.02 8.94 9.15
N LEU A 22 -1.86 8.63 8.57
CA LEU A 22 -0.83 9.64 8.27
C LEU A 22 -1.31 10.67 7.25
N THR A 23 -2.09 10.26 6.26
CA THR A 23 -2.68 11.19 5.26
C THR A 23 -3.63 12.18 5.93
N ILE A 24 -4.45 11.74 6.90
CA ILE A 24 -5.31 12.64 7.70
C ILE A 24 -4.45 13.66 8.44
N GLN A 25 -3.35 13.24 9.07
CA GLN A 25 -2.46 14.16 9.78
C GLN A 25 -1.83 15.20 8.84
N VAL A 26 -1.44 14.79 7.62
CA VAL A 26 -0.90 15.69 6.60
C VAL A 26 -1.95 16.72 6.14
N ILE A 27 -3.20 16.30 5.88
CA ILE A 27 -4.28 17.23 5.50
C ILE A 27 -4.55 18.27 6.58
N ARG A 28 -4.49 17.88 7.86
CA ARG A 28 -4.66 18.82 8.97
C ARG A 28 -3.57 19.90 9.00
N GLN A 29 -2.38 19.60 8.48
CA GLN A 29 -1.24 20.53 8.45
C GLN A 29 -1.15 21.32 7.13
N SER A 30 -1.70 20.79 6.03
CA SER A 30 -1.60 21.34 4.68
C SER A 30 -2.96 21.32 3.99
N LYS A 31 -3.53 22.50 3.70
CA LYS A 31 -4.81 22.65 2.99
C LYS A 31 -4.70 22.51 1.46
N SER A 32 -3.81 21.65 0.96
CA SER A 32 -3.69 21.40 -0.48
C SER A 32 -4.73 20.38 -0.97
N ASN A 33 -5.36 20.66 -2.11
CA ASN A 33 -6.28 19.75 -2.79
C ASN A 33 -5.62 18.41 -3.15
N SER A 34 -4.30 18.37 -3.35
CA SER A 34 -3.59 17.13 -3.68
C SER A 34 -3.64 16.08 -2.55
N HIS A 35 -3.72 16.52 -1.28
CA HIS A 35 -3.79 15.59 -0.16
C HIS A 35 -5.17 14.97 -0.01
N TRP A 36 -6.23 15.70 -0.36
CA TRP A 36 -7.60 15.17 -0.40
C TRP A 36 -7.75 14.05 -1.43
N ILE A 37 -7.17 14.21 -2.62
CA ILE A 37 -7.14 13.17 -3.64
C ILE A 37 -6.40 11.92 -3.10
N SER A 38 -5.26 12.13 -2.43
CA SER A 38 -4.51 11.03 -1.81
C SER A 38 -5.35 10.29 -0.75
N LEU A 39 -6.09 11.01 0.10
CA LEU A 39 -6.97 10.41 1.11
C LEU A 39 -8.07 9.55 0.50
N ILE A 40 -8.73 10.04 -0.56
CA ILE A 40 -9.78 9.31 -1.26
C ILE A 40 -9.20 8.03 -1.88
N LEU A 41 -8.07 8.13 -2.58
CA LEU A 41 -7.40 6.97 -3.16
C LEU A 41 -7.02 5.94 -2.10
N ASN A 42 -6.47 6.38 -0.97
CA ASN A 42 -6.07 5.51 0.13
C ASN A 42 -7.28 4.78 0.76
N GLY A 43 -8.38 5.52 0.98
CA GLY A 43 -9.64 4.93 1.44
C GLY A 43 -10.21 3.92 0.45
N MET A 44 -10.21 4.23 -0.84
CA MET A 44 -10.66 3.30 -1.88
C MET A 44 -9.82 2.01 -1.90
N PHE A 45 -8.49 2.12 -1.88
CA PHE A 45 -7.61 0.95 -1.85
C PHE A 45 -7.79 0.12 -0.57
N LEU A 46 -7.94 0.78 0.58
CA LEU A 46 -8.18 0.09 1.85
C LEU A 46 -9.48 -0.72 1.81
N ILE A 47 -10.57 -0.15 1.29
CA ILE A 47 -11.85 -0.85 1.14
C ILE A 47 -11.72 -2.02 0.16
N ILE A 48 -11.06 -1.82 -0.99
CA ILE A 48 -10.86 -2.87 -1.99
C ILE A 48 -10.07 -4.04 -1.40
N LEU A 49 -8.94 -3.77 -0.72
CA LEU A 49 -8.12 -4.83 -0.12
C LEU A 49 -8.85 -5.54 1.02
N LEU A 50 -9.59 -4.82 1.86
CA LEU A 50 -10.44 -5.43 2.88
C LEU A 50 -11.50 -6.34 2.25
N GLY A 51 -12.15 -5.90 1.17
CA GLY A 51 -13.13 -6.70 0.43
C GLY A 51 -12.52 -7.99 -0.13
N ILE A 52 -11.37 -7.88 -0.80
CA ILE A 52 -10.64 -9.04 -1.33
C ILE A 52 -10.21 -9.98 -0.19
N PHE A 53 -9.75 -9.42 0.94
CA PHE A 53 -9.29 -10.21 2.08
C PHE A 53 -10.43 -10.99 2.75
N VAL A 54 -11.53 -10.30 3.08
CA VAL A 54 -12.69 -10.92 3.74
C VAL A 54 -13.33 -11.98 2.84
N TYR A 55 -13.51 -11.66 1.56
CA TYR A 55 -14.06 -12.61 0.60
C TYR A 55 -13.13 -13.81 0.35
N GLY A 56 -11.82 -13.56 0.24
CA GLY A 56 -10.81 -14.60 0.08
C GLY A 56 -10.79 -15.58 1.26
N ILE A 57 -10.99 -15.08 2.48
CA ILE A 57 -11.16 -15.93 3.67
C ILE A 57 -12.47 -16.72 3.61
N SER A 58 -13.59 -16.10 3.22
CA SER A 58 -14.90 -16.77 3.25
C SER A 58 -15.02 -17.88 2.21
N VAL A 59 -14.38 -17.72 1.05
CA VAL A 59 -14.38 -18.72 -0.04
C VAL A 59 -13.14 -19.62 -0.01
N ASN A 60 -12.15 -19.30 0.83
CA ASN A 60 -10.83 -19.94 0.88
C ASN A 60 -10.09 -19.91 -0.48
N ASP A 61 -10.33 -18.86 -1.26
CA ASP A 61 -9.70 -18.62 -2.57
C ASP A 61 -9.45 -17.12 -2.78
N PHE A 62 -8.17 -16.73 -2.72
CA PHE A 62 -7.73 -15.35 -2.95
C PHE A 62 -7.51 -15.02 -4.43
N THR A 63 -7.59 -16.01 -5.32
CA THR A 63 -7.41 -15.89 -6.78
C THR A 63 -8.73 -15.84 -7.56
N PHE A 64 -9.86 -15.77 -6.84
CA PHE A 64 -11.19 -15.75 -7.42
C PHE A 64 -11.46 -14.57 -8.37
N PHE A 65 -10.87 -13.39 -8.11
CA PHE A 65 -11.11 -12.21 -8.92
C PHE A 65 -10.41 -12.31 -10.27
N ALA A 66 -10.96 -11.59 -11.26
CA ALA A 66 -10.38 -11.60 -12.60
C ALA A 66 -8.91 -11.13 -12.57
N PRO A 67 -7.98 -11.81 -13.29
CA PRO A 67 -6.55 -11.53 -13.20
C PRO A 67 -6.15 -10.07 -13.43
N TRP A 68 -6.88 -9.35 -14.28
CA TRP A 68 -6.63 -7.95 -14.57
C TRP A 68 -6.78 -7.03 -13.34
N ILE A 69 -7.59 -7.41 -12.34
CA ILE A 69 -7.76 -6.64 -11.10
C ILE A 69 -6.44 -6.62 -10.32
N TYR A 70 -5.76 -7.76 -10.20
CA TYR A 70 -4.47 -7.85 -9.53
C TYR A 70 -3.39 -7.06 -10.27
N TRP A 71 -3.37 -7.10 -11.61
CA TRP A 71 -2.44 -6.31 -12.41
C TRP A 71 -2.66 -4.80 -12.25
N ILE A 72 -3.91 -4.35 -12.17
CA ILE A 72 -4.21 -2.94 -11.89
C ILE A 72 -3.72 -2.55 -10.50
N LEU A 73 -3.92 -3.39 -9.48
CA LEU A 73 -3.46 -3.13 -8.12
C LEU A 73 -1.92 -3.10 -8.02
N ILE A 74 -1.23 -3.99 -8.74
CA ILE A 74 0.24 -3.96 -8.86
C ILE A 74 0.69 -2.65 -9.53
N ALA A 75 0.11 -2.30 -10.67
CA ALA A 75 0.44 -1.07 -11.40
C ALA A 75 0.18 0.18 -10.54
N ALA A 76 -0.95 0.21 -9.82
CA ALA A 76 -1.28 1.28 -8.89
C ALA A 76 -0.24 1.36 -7.75
N GLY A 77 0.13 0.24 -7.15
CA GLY A 77 1.17 0.18 -6.11
C GLY A 77 2.51 0.74 -6.60
N ILE A 78 2.93 0.37 -7.81
CA ILE A 78 4.17 0.87 -8.42
C ILE A 78 4.08 2.37 -8.73
N LEU A 79 3.01 2.82 -9.39
CA LEU A 79 2.82 4.23 -9.77
C LEU A 79 2.77 5.14 -8.55
N VAL A 80 2.00 4.77 -7.53
CA VAL A 80 1.96 5.47 -6.24
C VAL A 80 3.35 5.53 -5.64
N GLY A 81 4.08 4.41 -5.62
CA GLY A 81 5.43 4.34 -5.09
C GLY A 81 6.41 5.28 -5.78
N ILE A 82 6.35 5.38 -7.11
CA ILE A 82 7.19 6.29 -7.90
C ILE A 82 6.83 7.75 -7.62
N VAL A 83 5.54 8.11 -7.68
CA VAL A 83 5.09 9.49 -7.44
C VAL A 83 5.45 9.93 -6.02
N SER A 84 5.25 9.06 -5.03
CA SER A 84 5.57 9.34 -3.64
C SER A 84 7.07 9.32 -3.36
N PHE A 85 7.88 8.60 -4.14
CA PHE A 85 9.33 8.74 -4.11
C PHE A 85 9.77 10.14 -4.55
N ILE A 86 9.29 10.60 -5.70
CA ILE A 86 9.61 11.92 -6.26
C ILE A 86 9.20 13.04 -5.29
N LYS A 87 8.00 12.94 -4.73
CA LYS A 87 7.46 13.95 -3.80
C LYS A 87 7.92 13.77 -2.35
N LYS A 88 8.73 12.76 -2.04
CA LYS A 88 9.11 12.37 -0.67
C LYS A 88 7.89 12.22 0.26
N ASP A 89 6.77 11.75 -0.29
CA ASP A 89 5.48 11.62 0.38
C ASP A 89 5.44 10.30 1.18
N VAL A 90 5.66 10.40 2.49
CA VAL A 90 5.71 9.25 3.41
C VAL A 90 4.40 8.45 3.40
N PRO A 91 3.20 9.06 3.54
CA PRO A 91 1.95 8.31 3.44
C PRO A 91 1.83 7.50 2.16
N GLY A 92 2.10 8.08 0.99
CA GLY A 92 1.97 7.35 -0.27
C GLY A 92 3.01 6.25 -0.45
N GLN A 93 4.24 6.38 0.09
CA GLN A 93 5.21 5.27 0.11
C GLN A 93 4.72 4.09 0.98
N ILE A 94 4.10 4.37 2.12
CA ILE A 94 3.48 3.34 2.97
C ILE A 94 2.26 2.72 2.26
N MET A 95 1.47 3.52 1.53
CA MET A 95 0.34 3.04 0.74
C MET A 95 0.81 2.06 -0.34
N SER A 96 1.81 2.46 -1.12
CA SER A 96 2.47 1.64 -2.13
C SER A 96 3.00 0.34 -1.53
N SER A 97 3.70 0.43 -0.39
CA SER A 97 4.22 -0.75 0.31
C SER A 97 3.11 -1.72 0.70
N GLY A 98 2.00 -1.24 1.26
CA GLY A 98 0.84 -2.07 1.60
C GLY A 98 0.22 -2.77 0.38
N LEU A 99 0.01 -2.03 -0.72
CA LEU A 99 -0.51 -2.59 -1.97
C LEU A 99 0.40 -3.69 -2.55
N LEU A 100 1.70 -3.43 -2.63
CA LEU A 100 2.68 -4.37 -3.18
C LEU A 100 2.79 -5.62 -2.30
N LEU A 101 2.73 -5.47 -0.97
CA LEU A 101 2.84 -6.59 -0.03
C LEU A 101 1.59 -7.49 -0.08
N PHE A 102 0.40 -6.92 -0.25
CA PHE A 102 -0.82 -7.68 -0.45
C PHE A 102 -0.82 -8.43 -1.80
N MET A 103 -0.41 -7.75 -2.87
CA MET A 103 -0.28 -8.40 -4.18
C MET A 103 0.79 -9.49 -4.19
N ALA A 104 1.90 -9.30 -3.47
CA ALA A 104 2.93 -10.31 -3.34
C ALA A 104 2.43 -11.62 -2.72
N PHE A 105 1.51 -11.53 -1.76
CA PHE A 105 0.85 -12.71 -1.19
C PHE A 105 0.05 -13.48 -2.25
N ILE A 106 -0.72 -12.76 -3.08
CA ILE A 106 -1.53 -13.37 -4.14
C ILE A 106 -0.66 -13.94 -5.27
N THR A 107 0.41 -13.23 -5.64
CA THR A 107 1.28 -13.58 -6.78
C THR A 107 2.59 -14.27 -6.35
N LEU A 108 2.60 -14.95 -5.21
CA LEU A 108 3.83 -15.42 -4.57
C LEU A 108 4.67 -16.36 -5.45
N PHE A 109 4.00 -17.17 -6.28
CA PHE A 109 4.63 -18.13 -7.21
C PHE A 109 5.08 -17.51 -8.55
N SER A 110 4.85 -16.22 -8.78
CA SER A 110 5.25 -15.52 -10.01
C SER A 110 6.15 -14.33 -9.66
N ILE A 111 5.61 -13.12 -9.65
CA ILE A 111 6.38 -11.89 -9.40
C ILE A 111 6.43 -11.48 -7.91
N GLY A 112 5.84 -12.28 -7.01
CA GLY A 112 5.65 -11.91 -5.60
C GLY A 112 6.95 -11.53 -4.86
N ILE A 113 8.05 -12.24 -5.10
CA ILE A 113 9.36 -11.91 -4.48
C ILE A 113 9.81 -10.50 -4.86
N ILE A 114 9.67 -10.13 -6.14
CA ILE A 114 10.03 -8.78 -6.63
C ILE A 114 9.17 -7.72 -5.94
N LEU A 115 7.87 -7.98 -5.79
CA LEU A 115 6.95 -7.08 -5.11
C LEU A 115 7.28 -6.92 -3.61
N ILE A 116 7.70 -8.00 -2.93
CA ILE A 116 8.18 -7.94 -1.54
C ILE A 116 9.42 -7.04 -1.43
N VAL A 117 10.40 -7.23 -2.32
CA VAL A 117 11.62 -6.41 -2.34
C VAL A 117 11.27 -4.93 -2.55
N LEU A 118 10.38 -4.62 -3.50
CA LEU A 118 9.92 -3.25 -3.73
C LEU A 118 9.19 -2.67 -2.51
N SER A 119 8.33 -3.45 -1.85
CA SER A 119 7.66 -3.04 -0.61
C SER A 119 8.65 -2.73 0.52
N ILE A 120 9.69 -3.57 0.69
CA ILE A 120 10.76 -3.32 1.68
C ILE A 120 11.50 -2.01 1.35
N ILE A 121 11.87 -1.81 0.08
CA ILE A 121 12.54 -0.58 -0.37
C ILE A 121 11.68 0.65 -0.07
N GLN A 122 10.40 0.62 -0.43
CA GLN A 122 9.45 1.72 -0.16
C GLN A 122 9.33 2.00 1.34
N THR A 123 9.29 0.95 2.17
CA THR A 123 9.21 1.10 3.63
C THR A 123 10.48 1.73 4.22
N ILE A 124 11.66 1.30 3.78
CA ILE A 124 12.94 1.88 4.22
C ILE A 124 13.02 3.36 3.84
N ILE A 125 12.65 3.71 2.61
CA ILE A 125 12.66 5.09 2.15
C ILE A 125 11.63 5.93 2.94
N ALA A 126 10.46 5.37 3.25
CA ALA A 126 9.44 6.06 4.04
C ALA A 126 9.94 6.41 5.43
N ILE A 127 10.61 5.46 6.10
CA ILE A 127 11.23 5.68 7.42
C ILE A 127 12.35 6.73 7.33
N ALA A 128 13.20 6.67 6.31
CA ALA A 128 14.28 7.64 6.12
C ALA A 128 13.74 9.05 5.85
N ASN A 129 12.70 9.18 5.02
CA ASN A 129 12.05 10.45 4.70
C ASN A 129 11.33 11.03 5.91
N TRP A 130 10.62 10.20 6.69
CA TRP A 130 10.00 10.62 7.94
C TRP A 130 11.05 11.18 8.89
N LYS A 131 12.15 10.46 9.14
CA LYS A 131 13.21 10.94 10.05
C LYS A 131 13.84 12.26 9.62
N ARG A 132 14.00 12.49 8.31
CA ARG A 132 14.67 13.69 7.78
C ARG A 132 13.76 14.92 7.65
N HIS A 133 12.51 14.73 7.22
CA HIS A 133 11.62 15.83 6.84
C HIS A 133 10.32 15.88 7.66
N GLY A 134 10.11 14.89 8.55
CA GLY A 134 8.85 14.70 9.24
C GLY A 134 7.74 14.25 8.29
N LEU A 135 6.49 14.60 8.64
CA LEU A 135 5.32 14.38 7.78
C LEU A 135 5.07 15.53 6.80
N ARG A 136 5.90 16.59 6.85
CA ARG A 136 5.80 17.69 5.88
C ARG A 136 6.39 17.23 4.56
N ILE A 137 5.53 17.13 3.56
CA ILE A 137 5.93 16.94 2.17
C ILE A 137 6.78 18.15 1.79
N ALA A 138 8.02 17.89 1.34
CA ALA A 138 8.87 18.91 0.76
C ALA A 138 8.20 19.35 -0.56
N MET A 139 7.52 20.49 -0.54
CA MET A 139 7.06 21.17 -1.76
C MET A 139 8.26 21.73 -2.50
#